data_AF-A0AAD7FF86-F1
#
_entry.id   AF-A0AAD7FF86-F1
#
_cell.length_a   1.000
_cell.length_b   1.000
_cell.length_c   1.000
_cell.angle_alpha   90.00
_cell.angle_beta   90.00
_cell.angle_gamma   90.00
#
_symmetry.space_group_name_H-M   'P 1'
#
loop_
_entity.id
_entity.type
_entity.pdbx_description
1 polymer ?
#
loop_
_entity_poly.entity_id
_entity_poly.type
_entity_poly.pdbx_seq_one_letter_code
_entity_poly.pdbx_strand_id
1 'polypeptide(L)'
;MLPALRELCFHEDIGSLGPFVEDMIRRSGCSLTTMAFSVRDSDVDAVKSCLSFTPALRDLQITCRDITSETLDAFFTLLRRNKKLVPCLASLQFHNCQTKVDLPSLVEMLTARRDGGSLRRFKMDFEPELKHGAWRPATPELNRRLAQLRALRSGELEVDIHPEAQWLDGYDHGVSIPFFWSLQLY
;
A
#
# COMPACT_ATOMS: atom_id res chain seq x y z
N MET A 1 -18.18 -8.25 -25.23
CA MET A 1 -17.91 -7.56 -23.95
C MET A 1 -17.37 -8.59 -22.99
N LEU A 2 -16.34 -8.25 -22.21
CA LEU A 2 -15.97 -9.08 -21.06
C LEU A 2 -17.05 -8.89 -19.98
N PRO A 3 -17.32 -9.90 -19.13
CA PRO A 3 -18.06 -9.69 -17.90
C PRO A 3 -17.47 -8.49 -17.12
N ALA A 4 -18.29 -7.80 -16.33
CA ALA A 4 -17.83 -6.71 -15.48
C ALA A 4 -16.74 -7.21 -14.51
N LEU A 5 -15.47 -7.07 -14.91
CA LEU A 5 -14.30 -7.46 -14.15
C LEU A 5 -14.24 -6.56 -12.91
N ARG A 6 -14.50 -7.17 -11.75
CA ARG A 6 -14.51 -6.47 -10.46
C ARG A 6 -13.16 -6.53 -9.76
N GLU A 7 -12.40 -7.58 -10.01
CA GLU A 7 -11.17 -7.89 -9.29
C GLU A 7 -10.07 -8.25 -10.27
N LEU A 8 -8.89 -7.67 -10.07
CA LEU A 8 -7.71 -7.95 -10.88
C LEU A 8 -6.49 -8.02 -9.97
N CYS A 9 -5.96 -9.23 -9.82
CA CYS A 9 -4.82 -9.50 -8.98
C CYS A 9 -3.75 -10.22 -9.81
N PHE A 10 -2.53 -9.69 -9.82
CA PHE A 10 -1.39 -10.33 -10.47
C PHE A 10 -0.12 -10.11 -9.66
N HIS A 11 0.76 -11.13 -9.65
CA HIS A 11 2.01 -11.10 -8.90
C HIS A 11 3.20 -10.56 -9.72
N GLU A 12 2.94 -10.16 -10.97
CA GLU A 12 3.91 -9.53 -11.85
C GLU A 12 3.94 -8.01 -11.66
N ASP A 13 4.98 -7.38 -12.18
CA ASP A 13 5.16 -5.94 -12.08
C ASP A 13 4.27 -5.23 -13.09
N ILE A 14 3.58 -4.18 -12.65
CA ILE A 14 2.64 -3.45 -13.49
C ILE A 14 3.31 -2.75 -14.68
N GLY A 15 4.62 -2.45 -14.61
CA GLY A 15 5.36 -1.87 -15.72
C GLY A 15 5.35 -2.73 -16.99
N SER A 16 5.47 -4.05 -16.86
CA SER A 16 5.47 -4.97 -18.02
C SER A 16 4.08 -5.25 -18.57
N LEU A 17 3.05 -5.11 -17.75
CA LEU A 17 1.66 -5.45 -18.10
C LEU A 17 0.75 -4.24 -18.29
N GLY A 18 1.21 -3.02 -18.02
CA GLY A 18 0.40 -1.80 -17.94
C GLY A 18 -0.56 -1.62 -19.12
N PRO A 19 -0.10 -1.65 -20.39
CA PRO A 19 -0.98 -1.50 -21.55
C PRO A 19 -2.05 -2.60 -21.66
N PHE A 20 -1.71 -3.83 -21.28
CA PHE A 20 -2.63 -4.97 -21.31
C PHE A 20 -3.67 -4.88 -20.20
N VAL A 21 -3.24 -4.51 -18.99
CA VAL A 21 -4.11 -4.26 -17.83
C VAL A 21 -5.09 -3.13 -18.13
N GLU A 22 -4.59 -2.05 -18.74
CA GLU A 22 -5.40 -0.91 -19.16
C GLU A 22 -6.48 -1.30 -20.19
N ASP A 23 -6.12 -2.06 -21.22
CA ASP A 23 -7.08 -2.58 -22.20
C ASP A 23 -8.14 -3.47 -21.53
N MET A 24 -7.72 -4.33 -20.61
CA MET A 24 -8.61 -5.23 -19.87
C MET A 24 -9.64 -4.45 -19.03
N ILE A 25 -9.20 -3.42 -18.31
CA ILE A 25 -10.06 -2.55 -17.50
C ILE A 25 -11.05 -1.79 -18.40
N ARG A 26 -10.61 -1.27 -19.55
CA ARG A 26 -11.49 -0.58 -20.49
C ARG A 26 -12.55 -1.53 -21.06
N ARG A 27 -12.14 -2.75 -21.45
CA ARG A 27 -13.05 -3.77 -22.00
C ARG A 27 -14.03 -4.34 -20.99
N SER A 28 -13.76 -4.20 -19.69
CA SER A 28 -14.67 -4.53 -18.60
C SER A 28 -15.62 -3.40 -18.20
N GLY A 29 -15.56 -2.25 -18.90
CA GLY A 29 -16.39 -1.08 -18.62
C GLY A 29 -15.97 -0.32 -17.36
N CYS A 30 -14.68 -0.37 -17.00
CA CYS A 30 -14.11 0.36 -15.86
C CYS A 30 -14.80 0.05 -14.51
N SER A 31 -15.30 -1.18 -14.38
CA SER A 31 -16.07 -1.66 -13.22
C SER A 31 -15.22 -2.28 -12.11
N LEU A 32 -13.89 -2.12 -12.20
CA LEU A 32 -12.93 -2.67 -11.27
C LEU A 32 -13.06 -2.03 -9.89
N THR A 33 -13.28 -2.86 -8.87
CA THR A 33 -13.39 -2.45 -7.46
C THR A 33 -12.16 -2.86 -6.64
N THR A 34 -11.47 -3.92 -7.04
CA THR A 34 -10.30 -4.45 -6.33
C THR A 34 -9.14 -4.63 -7.29
N MET A 35 -7.96 -4.17 -6.89
CA MET A 35 -6.74 -4.33 -7.68
C MET A 35 -5.54 -4.66 -6.79
N ALA A 36 -4.75 -5.64 -7.19
CA ALA A 36 -3.50 -6.02 -6.52
C ALA A 36 -2.39 -6.28 -7.53
N PHE A 37 -1.22 -5.64 -7.34
CA PHE A 37 -0.08 -5.80 -8.24
C PHE A 37 1.26 -5.50 -7.55
N SER A 38 2.36 -5.91 -8.21
CA SER A 38 3.71 -5.53 -7.81
C SER A 38 4.16 -4.28 -8.57
N VAL A 39 5.03 -3.48 -7.93
CA VAL A 39 5.54 -2.21 -8.47
C VAL A 39 7.05 -2.16 -8.25
N ARG A 40 7.77 -1.66 -9.26
CA ARG A 40 9.17 -1.24 -9.18
C ARG A 40 9.30 0.27 -9.36
N ASP A 41 10.51 0.80 -9.18
CA ASP A 41 10.80 2.23 -9.37
C ASP A 41 10.40 2.80 -10.73
N SER A 42 10.51 2.00 -11.80
CA SER A 42 10.13 2.41 -13.15
C SER A 42 8.62 2.53 -13.38
N ASP A 43 7.79 2.06 -12.46
CA ASP A 43 6.40 1.72 -12.76
C ASP A 43 5.40 2.82 -12.36
N VAL A 44 5.86 3.94 -11.82
CA VAL A 44 4.99 5.04 -11.32
C VAL A 44 4.01 5.51 -12.39
N ASP A 45 4.50 5.71 -13.62
CA ASP A 45 3.67 6.16 -14.74
C ASP A 45 2.67 5.09 -15.19
N ALA A 46 3.07 3.81 -15.16
CA ALA A 46 2.18 2.70 -15.48
C ALA A 46 1.02 2.60 -14.45
N VAL A 47 1.33 2.75 -13.16
CA VAL A 47 0.30 2.79 -12.11
C VAL A 47 -0.62 3.98 -12.30
N LYS A 48 -0.07 5.17 -12.54
CA LYS A 48 -0.87 6.38 -12.80
C LYS A 48 -1.83 6.17 -13.97
N SER A 49 -1.36 5.58 -15.07
CA SER A 49 -2.21 5.26 -16.23
C SER A 49 -3.34 4.31 -15.82
N CYS A 50 -3.01 3.18 -15.19
CA CYS A 50 -4.00 2.17 -14.80
C CYS A 50 -5.06 2.75 -13.85
N LEU A 51 -4.65 3.49 -12.81
CA LEU A 51 -5.57 4.08 -11.84
C LEU A 51 -6.54 5.08 -12.49
N SER A 52 -6.13 5.76 -13.56
CA SER A 52 -7.01 6.70 -14.27
C SER A 52 -8.21 6.03 -14.96
N PHE A 53 -8.15 4.72 -15.20
CA PHE A 53 -9.24 3.92 -15.76
C PHE A 53 -10.02 3.13 -14.72
N THR A 54 -9.73 3.29 -13.43
CA THR A 54 -10.41 2.57 -12.33
C THR A 54 -11.16 3.53 -11.40
N PRO A 55 -12.17 4.28 -11.89
CA PRO A 55 -12.89 5.25 -11.06
C PRO A 55 -13.70 4.59 -9.94
N ALA A 56 -14.09 3.32 -10.12
CA ALA A 56 -14.84 2.53 -9.14
C ALA A 56 -13.94 1.80 -8.11
N LEU A 57 -12.62 1.95 -8.19
CA LEU A 57 -11.68 1.24 -7.33
C LEU A 57 -11.91 1.59 -5.86
N ARG A 58 -12.06 0.55 -5.04
CA ARG A 58 -12.27 0.64 -3.59
C ARG A 58 -11.10 0.06 -2.83
N ASP A 59 -10.50 -1.02 -3.30
CA ASP A 59 -9.44 -1.73 -2.62
C ASP A 59 -8.21 -1.83 -3.53
N LEU A 60 -7.10 -1.23 -3.09
CA LEU A 60 -5.82 -1.24 -3.80
C LEU A 60 -4.73 -1.86 -2.93
N GLN A 61 -4.07 -2.89 -3.44
CA GLN A 61 -2.94 -3.55 -2.80
C GLN A 61 -1.70 -3.43 -3.69
N ILE A 62 -0.62 -2.89 -3.13
CA ILE A 62 0.64 -2.68 -3.84
C ILE A 62 1.72 -3.47 -3.12
N THR A 63 2.36 -4.39 -3.84
CA THR A 63 3.57 -5.06 -3.35
C THR A 63 4.79 -4.33 -3.89
N CYS A 64 5.60 -3.77 -3.01
CA CYS A 64 6.81 -3.05 -3.37
C CYS A 64 7.93 -4.05 -3.67
N ARG A 65 8.53 -3.96 -4.85
CA ARG A 65 9.74 -4.71 -5.25
C ARG A 65 10.81 -3.72 -5.67
N ASP A 66 11.89 -3.64 -4.91
CA ASP A 66 13.02 -2.76 -5.20
C ASP A 66 12.61 -1.27 -5.36
N ILE A 67 11.64 -0.81 -4.55
CA ILE A 67 11.15 0.58 -4.59
C ILE A 67 11.98 1.49 -3.68
N THR A 68 12.53 2.56 -4.24
CA THR A 68 13.19 3.64 -3.49
C THR A 68 12.21 4.51 -2.72
N SER A 69 12.72 5.18 -1.68
CA SER A 69 11.91 6.11 -0.87
C SER A 69 11.34 7.26 -1.71
N GLU A 70 12.07 7.70 -2.73
CA GLU A 70 11.66 8.79 -3.63
C GLU A 70 10.46 8.37 -4.50
N THR A 71 10.50 7.17 -5.09
CA THR A 71 9.39 6.63 -5.86
C THR A 71 8.14 6.45 -5.00
N LEU A 72 8.31 5.95 -3.77
CA LEU A 72 7.20 5.78 -2.85
C LEU A 72 6.60 7.13 -2.41
N ASP A 73 7.44 8.14 -2.21
CA ASP A 73 6.99 9.52 -1.98
C ASP A 73 6.23 10.10 -3.18
N ALA A 74 6.72 9.86 -4.40
CA ALA A 74 6.03 10.23 -5.62
C ALA A 74 4.64 9.57 -5.71
N PHE A 75 4.50 8.33 -5.28
CA PHE A 75 3.22 7.64 -5.15
C PHE A 75 2.27 8.31 -4.15
N PHE A 76 2.75 8.65 -2.95
CA PHE A 76 1.92 9.36 -1.97
C PHE A 76 1.51 10.73 -2.48
N THR A 77 2.42 11.45 -3.13
CA THR A 77 2.14 12.74 -3.74
C THR A 77 1.12 12.62 -4.88
N LEU A 78 1.22 11.58 -5.71
CA LEU A 78 0.23 11.27 -6.76
C LEU A 78 -1.16 11.07 -6.16
N LEU A 79 -1.27 10.21 -5.15
CA LEU A 79 -2.54 9.90 -4.49
C LEU A 79 -3.10 11.09 -3.72
N ARG A 80 -2.25 11.92 -3.11
CA ARG A 80 -2.63 13.15 -2.40
C ARG A 80 -3.20 14.20 -3.36
N ARG A 81 -2.48 14.50 -4.45
CA ARG A 81 -2.84 15.57 -5.40
C ARG A 81 -4.02 15.19 -6.29
N ASN A 82 -4.17 13.90 -6.62
CA ASN A 82 -5.16 13.45 -7.58
C ASN A 82 -6.30 12.66 -6.92
N LYS A 83 -7.11 13.34 -6.09
CA LYS A 83 -8.29 12.72 -5.47
C LYS A 83 -9.28 12.14 -6.49
N LYS A 84 -9.31 12.69 -7.72
CA LYS A 84 -10.13 12.22 -8.84
C LYS A 84 -9.61 10.94 -9.51
N LEU A 85 -8.36 10.54 -9.29
CA LEU A 85 -7.77 9.36 -9.91
C LEU A 85 -8.49 8.09 -9.44
N VAL A 86 -8.78 8.03 -8.14
CA VAL A 86 -9.51 6.93 -7.49
C VAL A 86 -10.44 7.53 -6.43
N PRO A 87 -11.60 8.07 -6.84
CA PRO A 87 -12.47 8.82 -5.93
C PRO A 87 -13.14 7.93 -4.88
N CYS A 88 -13.28 6.63 -5.17
CA CYS A 88 -13.93 5.65 -4.29
C CYS A 88 -12.97 4.82 -3.44
N LEU A 89 -11.66 5.15 -3.43
CA LEU A 89 -10.64 4.33 -2.76
C LEU A 89 -10.86 4.30 -1.25
N ALA A 90 -11.30 3.16 -0.73
CA ALA A 90 -11.64 2.94 0.67
C ALA A 90 -10.57 2.16 1.44
N SER A 91 -9.80 1.29 0.77
CA SER A 91 -8.69 0.54 1.34
C SER A 91 -7.44 0.68 0.48
N LEU A 92 -6.32 1.01 1.12
CA LEU A 92 -5.02 1.09 0.50
C LEU A 92 -4.02 0.28 1.33
N GLN A 93 -3.34 -0.66 0.69
CA GLN A 93 -2.36 -1.54 1.34
C GLN A 93 -1.05 -1.50 0.59
N PHE A 94 0.05 -1.34 1.33
CA PHE A 94 1.40 -1.50 0.82
C PHE A 94 2.06 -2.68 1.54
N HIS A 95 2.68 -3.56 0.76
CA HIS A 95 3.41 -4.72 1.28
C HIS A 95 4.86 -4.64 0.85
N ASN A 96 5.74 -5.23 1.66
CA ASN A 96 7.16 -5.39 1.36
C ASN A 96 7.89 -4.06 1.09
N CYS A 97 7.56 -3.00 1.83
CA CYS A 97 8.28 -1.73 1.71
C CYS A 97 9.70 -1.88 2.28
N GLN A 98 10.73 -1.88 1.42
CA GLN A 98 12.14 -2.02 1.82
C GLN A 98 12.77 -0.73 2.34
N THR A 99 12.19 0.43 2.01
CA THR A 99 12.89 1.72 2.15
C THR A 99 12.36 2.59 3.28
N LYS A 100 13.19 3.57 3.69
CA LYS A 100 12.77 4.64 4.61
C LYS A 100 11.64 5.43 3.97
N VAL A 101 10.41 5.11 4.34
CA VAL A 101 9.21 5.85 3.96
C VAL A 101 9.33 7.30 4.43
N ASP A 102 9.07 8.25 3.55
CA ASP A 102 8.90 9.65 3.96
C ASP A 102 7.56 9.84 4.69
N LEU A 103 7.63 9.70 6.02
CA LEU A 103 6.46 9.72 6.89
C LEU A 103 5.63 11.02 6.78
N PRO A 104 6.21 12.23 6.71
CA PRO A 104 5.48 13.45 6.36
C PRO A 104 4.56 13.32 5.14
N SER A 105 5.08 12.86 4.00
CA SER A 105 4.28 12.72 2.79
C SER A 105 3.19 11.67 2.90
N LEU A 106 3.47 10.57 3.61
CA LEU A 106 2.46 9.57 3.95
C LEU A 106 1.33 10.18 4.79
N VAL A 107 1.66 10.92 5.86
CA VAL A 107 0.70 11.59 6.74
C VAL A 107 -0.16 12.59 5.96
N GLU A 108 0.46 13.39 5.09
CA GLU A 108 -0.26 14.36 4.25
C GLU A 108 -1.22 13.67 3.27
N MET A 109 -0.81 12.55 2.68
CA MET A 109 -1.65 11.75 1.79
C MET A 109 -2.86 11.17 2.53
N LEU A 110 -2.62 10.53 3.69
CA LEU A 110 -3.68 9.94 4.52
C LEU A 110 -4.67 11.01 4.98
N THR A 111 -4.19 12.14 5.49
CA THR A 111 -5.02 13.25 5.94
C THR A 111 -5.89 13.78 4.78
N ALA A 112 -5.29 14.04 3.62
CA ALA A 112 -6.03 14.54 2.46
C ALA A 112 -7.11 13.56 1.97
N ARG A 113 -6.87 12.24 2.07
CA ARG A 113 -7.80 11.19 1.65
C ARG A 113 -8.90 10.91 2.66
N ARG A 114 -8.59 11.01 3.96
CA ARG A 114 -9.55 10.97 5.07
C ARG A 114 -10.50 12.14 5.02
N ASP A 115 -9.99 13.36 4.92
CA ASP A 115 -10.82 14.59 4.88
C ASP A 115 -11.69 14.63 3.61
N GLY A 116 -11.32 13.89 2.57
CA GLY A 116 -12.14 13.67 1.39
C GLY A 116 -13.21 12.58 1.54
N GLY A 117 -13.31 11.93 2.71
CA GLY A 117 -14.26 10.85 3.02
C GLY A 117 -14.06 9.55 2.25
N SER A 118 -12.95 9.43 1.51
CA SER A 118 -12.72 8.30 0.59
C SER A 118 -12.06 7.12 1.29
N LEU A 119 -10.96 7.35 1.99
CA LEU A 119 -10.11 6.29 2.55
C LEU A 119 -10.52 5.97 3.99
N ARG A 120 -10.78 4.69 4.25
CA ARG A 120 -11.20 4.16 5.56
C ARG A 120 -10.21 3.20 6.17
N ARG A 121 -9.38 2.55 5.35
CA ARG A 121 -8.38 1.59 5.81
C ARG A 121 -7.06 1.82 5.11
N PHE A 122 -6.01 1.97 5.88
CA PHE A 122 -4.65 2.00 5.39
C PHE A 122 -3.82 0.93 6.09
N LYS A 123 -3.12 0.10 5.30
CA LYS A 123 -2.16 -0.87 5.81
C LYS A 123 -0.80 -0.68 5.17
N MET A 124 0.26 -0.75 5.95
CA MET A 124 1.63 -0.79 5.42
C MET A 124 2.49 -1.80 6.18
N ASP A 125 3.00 -2.77 5.43
CA ASP A 125 3.94 -3.79 5.91
C ASP A 125 5.32 -3.52 5.32
N PHE A 126 6.35 -3.51 6.17
CA PHE A 126 7.74 -3.36 5.77
C PHE A 126 8.41 -4.71 5.54
N GLU A 127 9.39 -4.76 4.63
CA GLU A 127 10.21 -5.96 4.48
C GLU A 127 11.12 -6.10 5.72
N PRO A 128 11.20 -7.29 6.35
CA PRO A 128 12.14 -7.50 7.44
C PRO A 128 13.59 -7.40 6.94
N GLU A 129 14.29 -6.32 7.29
CA GLU A 129 15.74 -6.22 7.03
C GLU A 129 16.50 -7.24 7.90
N LEU A 130 16.95 -8.35 7.31
CA LEU A 130 17.94 -9.24 7.94
C LEU A 130 19.32 -8.58 7.90
N LYS A 131 19.59 -7.62 8.79
CA LYS A 131 20.94 -7.07 9.00
C LYS A 131 21.51 -7.51 10.34
N HIS A 132 22.38 -8.52 10.27
CA HIS A 132 23.35 -8.90 11.31
C HIS A 132 22.79 -9.24 12.70
N GLY A 133 21.63 -9.89 12.77
CA GLY A 133 21.18 -10.58 14.00
C GLY A 133 20.96 -9.69 15.22
N ALA A 134 20.83 -8.37 15.06
CA ALA A 134 20.60 -7.45 16.16
C ALA A 134 19.52 -6.42 15.79
N TRP A 135 18.39 -6.52 16.49
CA TRP A 135 17.30 -5.55 16.46
C TRP A 135 17.82 -4.16 16.81
N ARG A 136 17.55 -3.15 15.96
CA ARG A 136 17.76 -1.75 16.33
C ARG A 136 16.46 -1.22 16.94
N PRO A 137 16.46 -0.72 18.18
CA PRO A 137 15.26 -0.12 18.75
C PRO A 137 14.77 1.01 17.86
N ALA A 138 13.45 1.10 17.67
CA ALA A 138 12.81 2.20 16.97
C ALA A 138 13.34 3.52 17.52
N THR A 139 13.87 4.39 16.64
CA THR A 139 14.42 5.67 17.07
C THR A 139 13.33 6.50 17.75
N PRO A 140 13.66 7.39 18.71
CA PRO A 140 12.67 8.27 19.34
C PRO A 140 11.84 9.06 18.32
N GLU A 141 12.46 9.44 17.21
CA GLU A 141 11.79 10.11 16.09
C GLU A 141 10.81 9.19 15.34
N LEU A 142 11.18 7.94 15.09
CA LEU A 142 10.27 6.93 14.52
C LEU A 142 9.08 6.70 15.45
N ASN A 143 9.31 6.57 16.76
CA ASN A 143 8.24 6.41 17.75
C ASN A 143 7.30 7.61 17.80
N ARG A 144 7.84 8.84 17.73
CA ARG A 144 7.04 10.08 17.69
C ARG A 144 6.17 10.16 16.44
N ARG A 145 6.71 9.76 15.28
CA ARG A 145 5.98 9.78 14.00
C ARG A 145 4.97 8.64 13.88
N LEU A 146 5.28 7.45 14.40
CA LEU A 146 4.30 6.37 14.56
C LEU A 146 3.15 6.79 15.49
N ALA A 147 3.44 7.57 16.53
CA ALA A 147 2.39 8.16 17.38
C ALA A 147 1.50 9.16 16.61
N GLN A 148 2.06 9.96 15.69
CA GLN A 148 1.26 10.84 14.81
C GLN A 148 0.36 10.04 13.85
N LEU A 149 0.89 8.97 13.25
CA LEU A 149 0.10 8.08 12.38
C LEU A 149 -1.01 7.37 13.17
N ARG A 150 -0.73 6.94 14.40
CA ARG A 150 -1.75 6.40 15.32
C ARG A 150 -2.79 7.45 15.71
N ALA A 151 -2.40 8.72 15.86
CA ALA A 151 -3.34 9.80 16.16
C ALA A 151 -4.27 10.15 14.97
N LEU A 152 -3.93 9.73 13.74
CA LEU A 152 -4.85 9.81 12.61
C LEU A 152 -5.96 8.76 12.67
N ARG A 153 -5.81 7.73 13.51
CA ARG A 153 -6.84 6.72 13.74
C ARG A 153 -8.05 7.39 14.38
N SER A 154 -9.16 7.39 13.66
CA SER A 154 -10.47 7.83 14.12
C SER A 154 -11.48 6.73 13.82
N GLY A 155 -12.71 6.83 14.32
CA GLY A 155 -13.77 5.88 13.94
C GLY A 155 -14.05 5.78 12.43
N GLU A 156 -13.42 6.65 11.62
CA GLU A 156 -13.57 6.71 10.16
C GLU A 156 -12.34 6.20 9.38
N LEU A 157 -11.16 6.14 10.01
CA LEU A 157 -9.90 5.69 9.37
C LEU A 157 -9.11 4.74 10.29
N GLU A 158 -8.96 3.50 9.84
CA GLU A 158 -8.06 2.51 10.41
C GLU A 158 -6.67 2.63 9.77
N VAL A 159 -5.63 2.68 10.60
CA VAL A 159 -4.23 2.80 10.17
C VAL A 159 -3.43 1.70 10.86
N ASP A 160 -3.02 0.70 10.09
CA ASP A 160 -2.19 -0.41 10.54
C ASP A 160 -0.81 -0.35 9.88
N ILE A 161 0.23 -0.16 10.69
CA ILE A 161 1.61 -0.10 10.20
C ILE A 161 2.42 -1.12 10.97
N HIS A 162 2.97 -2.09 10.25
CA HIS A 162 3.79 -3.17 10.78
C HIS A 162 5.25 -2.88 10.41
N PRO A 163 6.01 -2.18 11.28
CA PRO A 163 7.39 -1.81 10.99
C PRO A 163 8.32 -3.02 10.87
N GLU A 164 7.93 -4.20 11.38
CA GLU A 164 8.72 -5.43 11.38
C GLU A 164 7.81 -6.65 11.31
N ALA A 165 8.19 -7.67 10.51
CA ALA A 165 7.67 -9.02 10.70
C ALA A 165 8.19 -9.52 12.06
N GLN A 166 7.34 -9.53 13.08
CA GLN A 166 7.67 -10.13 14.37
C GLN A 166 7.78 -11.64 14.21
N TRP A 167 9.00 -12.16 14.09
CA TRP A 167 9.26 -13.56 14.35
C TRP A 167 9.29 -13.73 15.87
N LEU A 168 8.33 -14.48 16.41
CA LEU A 168 8.40 -14.95 17.80
C LEU A 168 9.58 -15.93 17.88
N ASP A 169 10.65 -15.54 18.57
CA ASP A 169 11.68 -16.48 19.01
C ASP A 169 11.02 -17.54 19.90
N GLY A 170 10.79 -18.73 19.35
CA GLY A 170 10.12 -19.80 20.07
C GLY A 170 9.85 -21.10 19.31
N TYR A 171 10.23 -21.24 18.04
CA TYR A 171 10.10 -22.50 17.31
C TYR A 171 11.47 -22.98 16.82
N ASP A 172 12.14 -23.73 17.68
CA ASP A 172 13.07 -24.76 17.22
C ASP A 172 12.30 -25.72 16.30
N HIS A 173 12.91 -26.04 15.15
CA HIS A 173 12.43 -26.95 14.10
C HIS A 173 11.65 -26.31 12.91
N GLY A 174 12.41 -25.71 11.99
CA GLY A 174 12.42 -26.19 10.60
C GLY A 174 11.22 -25.90 9.70
N VAL A 175 10.27 -25.03 10.09
CA VAL A 175 9.21 -24.56 9.19
C VAL A 175 9.03 -23.05 9.39
N SER A 176 9.44 -22.27 8.39
CA SER A 176 9.24 -20.82 8.35
C SER A 176 7.78 -20.52 7.98
N ILE A 177 6.95 -20.22 8.98
CA ILE A 177 5.59 -19.71 8.76
C ILE A 177 5.60 -18.22 9.09
N PRO A 178 5.35 -17.32 8.12
CA PRO A 178 5.18 -15.90 8.42
C PRO A 178 3.95 -15.72 9.31
N PHE A 179 4.18 -15.34 10.58
CA PHE A 179 3.10 -14.97 11.50
C PHE A 179 2.73 -13.50 11.29
N PHE A 180 1.53 -13.26 10.77
CA PHE A 180 0.95 -11.93 10.69
C PHE A 180 0.14 -11.67 11.96
N TRP A 181 0.64 -10.82 12.86
CA TRP A 181 -0.23 -10.20 13.86
C TRP A 181 -0.90 -9.00 13.22
N SER A 182 -2.15 -9.14 12.78
CA SER A 182 -3.05 -7.98 12.69
C SER A 182 -3.59 -7.73 14.09
N LEU A 183 -3.13 -6.69 14.76
CA LEU A 183 -3.71 -6.27 16.04
C LEU A 183 -5.01 -5.52 15.77
N GLN A 184 -6.08 -6.24 15.44
CA GLN A 184 -7.43 -5.69 15.42
C GLN A 184 -7.86 -5.45 16.86
N LEU A 185 -7.80 -4.18 17.29
CA LEU A 185 -8.37 -3.74 18.55
C LEU A 185 -9.79 -3.22 18.28
N TYR A 186 -10.76 -3.93 18.86
CA TYR A 186 -12.19 -3.62 18.91
C TYR A 186 -12.49 -2.30 19.63
#